data_AF-A0A1I2HVM9-F1
#
_entry.id   AF-A0A1I2HVM9-F1
#
_cell.length_a   1.000
_cell.length_b   1.000
_cell.length_c   1.000
_cell.angle_alpha   90.00
_cell.angle_beta   90.00
_cell.angle_gamma   90.00
#
_symmetry.space_group_name_H-M   'P 1'
#
loop_
_entity.id
_entity.type
_entity.pdbx_description
1 polymer ?
#
loop_
_entity_poly.entity_id
_entity_poly.type
_entity_poly.pdbx_seq_one_letter_code
_entity_poly.pdbx_strand_id
1 'polypeptide(L)' 'MTYEVENLSVVASEALAYCTSINHVNGMTNAGTTINMRWRATICYQKKDKQWLITHEHSSVPFDPKSGQALMYLKP' A
#
# COMPACT_ATOMS: atom_id res chain seq x y z
N MET A 1 -6.30 -16.17 -3.10
CA MET A 1 -5.66 -14.94 -2.60
C MET A 1 -6.10 -13.82 -3.53
N THR A 2 -6.60 -12.71 -3.01
CA THR A 2 -6.91 -11.48 -3.76
C THR A 2 -5.98 -10.37 -3.33
N TYR A 3 -5.74 -9.44 -4.26
CA TYR A 3 -5.04 -8.18 -4.00
C TYR A 3 -5.84 -7.08 -4.66
N GLU A 4 -6.30 -6.13 -3.86
CA GLU A 4 -7.15 -5.02 -4.30
C GLU A 4 -6.49 -3.68 -3.94
N VAL A 5 -6.56 -2.72 -4.85
CA VAL A 5 -6.14 -1.33 -4.63
C VAL A 5 -7.39 -0.49 -4.46
N GLU A 6 -7.63 -0.06 -3.23
CA GLU A 6 -8.76 0.76 -2.80
C GLU A 6 -8.31 2.23 -2.67
N ASN A 7 -9.23 3.18 -2.88
CA ASN A 7 -9.02 4.61 -2.67
C ASN A 7 -7.75 5.18 -3.35
N LEU A 8 -7.47 4.74 -4.58
CA LEU A 8 -6.32 5.21 -5.35
C LEU A 8 -6.48 6.70 -5.72
N SER A 9 -5.49 7.50 -5.33
CA SER A 9 -5.31 8.87 -5.83
C SER A 9 -3.96 8.98 -6.52
N VAL A 10 -3.92 9.65 -7.66
CA VAL A 10 -2.71 9.83 -8.48
C VAL A 10 -2.54 11.30 -8.79
N VAL A 11 -1.34 11.82 -8.55
CA VAL A 11 -0.93 13.17 -8.95
C VAL A 11 0.33 13.04 -9.79
N ALA A 12 0.29 13.60 -11.01
CA ALA A 12 1.40 13.50 -11.95
C ALA A 12 1.69 14.84 -12.64
N SER A 13 2.98 15.06 -12.88
CA SER A 13 3.53 16.11 -13.74
C SER A 13 4.30 15.45 -14.90
N GLU A 14 5.05 16.23 -15.69
CA GLU A 14 5.82 15.68 -16.83
C GLU A 14 6.91 14.69 -16.40
N ALA A 15 7.59 14.96 -15.28
CA ALA A 15 8.78 14.22 -14.84
C ALA A 15 8.62 13.50 -13.51
N LEU A 16 7.69 13.93 -12.65
CA LEU A 16 7.46 13.38 -11.32
C LEU A 16 5.98 13.04 -11.11
N ALA A 17 5.71 11.97 -10.37
CA ALA A 17 4.37 11.61 -9.94
C ALA A 17 4.41 10.97 -8.55
N TYR A 18 3.27 10.99 -7.86
CA TYR A 18 3.05 10.14 -6.71
C TYR A 18 1.62 9.59 -6.73
N CYS A 19 1.42 8.45 -6.07
CA CYS A 19 0.09 7.94 -5.77
C CYS A 19 -0.02 7.57 -4.30
N THR A 20 -1.25 7.62 -3.80
CA THR A 20 -1.62 7.11 -2.48
C THR A 20 -2.73 6.09 -2.62
N SER A 21 -2.70 5.02 -1.85
CA SER A 21 -3.75 4.01 -1.86
C SER A 21 -3.93 3.33 -0.51
N ILE A 22 -5.07 2.67 -0.35
CA ILE A 22 -5.27 1.58 0.61
C ILE A 22 -5.15 0.28 -0.18
N ASN A 23 -4.29 -0.64 0.26
CA ASN A 23 -4.16 -1.94 -0.37
C ASN A 23 -4.77 -3.00 0.53
N HIS A 24 -5.50 -3.94 -0.05
CA HIS A 24 -6.16 -5.02 0.68
C HIS A 24 -5.72 -6.37 0.13
N VAL A 25 -5.15 -7.20 1.00
CA VAL A 25 -4.89 -8.61 0.68
C VAL A 25 -5.85 -9.47 1.49
N ASN A 26 -6.48 -10.43 0.81
CA ASN A 26 -7.36 -11.39 1.44
C ASN A 26 -7.13 -12.80 0.90
N GLY A 27 -7.02 -13.79 1.78
CA GLY A 27 -6.84 -15.17 1.36
C GLY A 27 -6.22 -16.06 2.42
N MET A 28 -5.72 -17.21 1.98
CA MET A 28 -5.05 -18.18 2.83
C MET A 28 -3.63 -18.41 2.33
N THR A 29 -2.65 -18.42 3.23
CA THR A 29 -1.27 -18.76 2.91
C THR A 29 -1.12 -20.26 2.69
N ASN A 30 -0.02 -20.68 2.07
CA ASN A 30 0.32 -22.10 1.94
C ASN A 30 0.48 -22.82 3.29
N ALA A 31 0.72 -22.07 4.37
CA ALA A 31 0.77 -22.58 5.74
C ALA A 31 -0.63 -22.65 6.42
N GLY A 32 -1.71 -22.43 5.68
CA GLY A 32 -3.09 -22.48 6.19
C GLY A 32 -3.52 -21.25 6.99
N THR A 33 -2.70 -20.20 7.06
CA THR A 33 -3.04 -18.97 7.80
C THR A 33 -3.94 -18.08 6.95
N THR A 34 -5.08 -17.66 7.48
CA THR A 34 -5.94 -16.67 6.81
C THR A 34 -5.35 -15.27 7.00
N ILE A 35 -5.23 -14.52 5.91
CA ILE A 35 -4.82 -13.11 5.90
C ILE A 35 -6.01 -12.30 5.39
N ASN A 36 -6.35 -11.24 6.11
CA ASN A 36 -7.25 -10.19 5.69
C ASN A 36 -6.67 -8.87 6.23
N MET A 37 -5.80 -8.24 5.46
CA MET A 37 -4.96 -7.14 5.93
C MET A 37 -5.05 -5.95 4.98
N ARG A 38 -5.25 -4.76 5.56
CA ARG A 38 -5.18 -3.48 4.85
C ARG A 38 -3.96 -2.67 5.29
N TRP A 39 -3.33 -1.99 4.35
CA TRP A 39 -2.27 -1.01 4.64
C TRP A 39 -2.35 0.19 3.71
N ARG A 40 -1.76 1.30 4.15
CA ARG A 40 -1.62 2.52 3.35
C ARG A 40 -0.33 2.41 2.54
N ALA A 41 -0.36 2.83 1.28
CA ALA A 41 0.83 3.02 0.47
C ALA A 41 0.93 4.46 -0.05
N THR A 42 2.16 4.96 -0.17
CA THR A 42 2.53 6.12 -0.97
C THR A 42 3.68 5.71 -1.88
N ILE A 43 3.51 5.85 -3.18
CA ILE A 43 4.53 5.47 -4.18
C ILE A 43 4.88 6.70 -5.00
N CYS A 44 6.17 7.03 -5.07
CA CYS A 44 6.68 8.14 -5.87
C CYS A 44 7.40 7.62 -7.11
N TYR A 45 7.22 8.31 -8.22
CA TYR A 45 7.75 7.94 -9.52
C TYR A 45 8.53 9.09 -10.15
N GLN A 46 9.56 8.72 -10.93
CA GLN A 46 10.25 9.62 -11.84
C GLN A 46 10.19 9.05 -13.25
N LYS A 47 9.90 9.91 -14.23
CA LYS A 47 9.94 9.54 -15.64
C LYS A 47 11.36 9.62 -16.18
N LYS A 48 11.89 8.51 -16.71
CA LYS A 48 13.19 8.43 -17.41
C LYS A 48 13.00 7.71 -18.74
N ASP A 49 13.53 8.27 -19.82
CA ASP A 49 13.43 7.69 -21.17
C ASP A 49 12.01 7.25 -21.54
N LYS A 50 11.04 8.13 -21.23
CA LYS A 50 9.59 7.93 -21.42
C LYS A 50 8.94 6.84 -20.57
N GLN A 51 9.67 6.23 -19.62
CA GLN A 51 9.17 5.22 -18.70
C GLN A 51 9.05 5.78 -17.28
N TRP A 52 7.97 5.44 -16.58
CA TRP A 52 7.82 5.77 -15.16
C TRP A 52 8.52 4.71 -14.31
N LEU A 53 9.43 5.14 -13.45
CA LEU A 53 10.16 4.28 -12.53
C LEU A 53 9.80 4.62 -11.10
N ILE A 54 9.60 3.61 -10.26
CA ILE A 54 9.44 3.81 -8.81
C ILE A 54 10.77 4.33 -8.26
N THR A 55 10.70 5.42 -7.52
CA THR A 55 11.86 6.05 -6.86
C THR A 55 11.77 5.97 -5.34
N HIS A 56 10.55 5.88 -4.81
CA HIS A 56 10.30 5.73 -3.40
C HIS A 56 8.98 5.00 -3.18
N GLU A 57 8.94 4.18 -2.13
CA GLU A 57 7.73 3.56 -1.61
C GLU A 57 7.71 3.71 -0.09
N HIS A 58 6.55 4.05 0.43
CA HIS A 58 6.23 3.99 1.85
C HIS A 58 4.96 3.16 2.03
N SER A 59 5.08 2.07 2.78
CA SER A 59 3.94 1.23 3.19
C SER A 59 3.81 1.23 4.71
N SER A 60 2.60 1.42 5.23
CA SER A 60 2.37 1.49 6.68
C SER A 60 1.00 1.03 7.13
N VAL A 61 0.96 0.54 8.36
CA VAL A 61 -0.26 0.31 9.14
C VAL A 61 -0.28 1.25 10.35
N PRO A 62 -1.45 1.62 10.88
CA PRO A 62 -1.50 2.26 12.19
C PRO A 62 -1.00 1.31 13.27
N PHE A 63 -0.64 1.84 14.44
CA PHE A 63 -0.24 1.07 15.61
C PHE A 63 -1.01 1.55 16.84
N ASP A 64 -1.18 0.68 17.82
CA ASP A 64 -1.71 1.04 19.14
C ASP A 64 -0.61 1.73 19.96
N PRO A 65 -0.77 3.01 20.35
CA PRO A 65 0.25 3.73 21.11
C PRO A 65 0.53 3.15 22.49
N LYS A 66 -0.40 2.38 23.09
CA LYS A 66 -0.21 1.80 24.42
C LYS A 66 0.67 0.55 24.37
N SER A 67 0.36 -0.36 23.45
CA SER A 67 1.09 -1.64 23.32
C SER A 67 2.26 -1.58 22.34
N GLY A 68 2.32 -0.57 21.47
CA GLY A 68 3.28 -0.48 20.37
C GLY A 68 2.99 -1.44 19.23
N GLN A 69 1.87 -2.18 19.26
CA GLN A 69 1.56 -3.22 18.29
C GLN A 69 0.91 -2.67 17.03
N ALA A 70 1.26 -3.26 15.88
CA ALA A 70 0.66 -2.95 14.60
C ALA A 70 -0.82 -3.37 14.54
N LEU A 71 -1.67 -2.49 14.02
CA LEU A 71 -3.10 -2.73 13.85
C LEU A 71 -3.38 -3.22 12.42
N MET A 72 -3.20 -4.52 12.19
CA MET A 72 -3.27 -5.13 10.85
C MET A 72 -4.67 -5.57 10.41
N TYR A 73 -5.63 -5.67 11.34
CA TYR A 73 -6.96 -6.24 11.12
C TYR A 73 -8.10 -5.24 11.37
N LEU A 74 -7.85 -3.95 11.10
CA LEU A 74 -8.87 -2.92 11.26
C LEU A 74 -9.97 -3.09 10.22
N LYS A 75 -11.22 -2.97 10.68
CA LYS A 75 -12.37 -2.79 9.79
C LYS A 75 -12.41 -1.31 9.33
N PRO A 76 -12.97 -1.02 8.15
CA PRO A 76 -13.19 0.34 7.67
C PRO A 76 -13.91 1.22 8.69
#